data_AF-A0A4Z0YGZ6-F1
#
_entry.id   AF-A0A4Z0YGZ6-F1
#
_cell.length_a   1.000
_cell.length_b   1.000
_cell.length_c   1.000
_cell.angle_alpha   90.00
_cell.angle_beta   90.00
_cell.angle_gamma   90.00
#
_symmetry.space_group_name_H-M   'P 1'
#
loop_
_entity.id
_entity.type
_entity.pdbx_description
1 polymer ?
#
loop_
_entity_poly.entity_id
_entity_poly.type
_entity_poly.pdbx_seq_one_letter_code
_entity_poly.pdbx_strand_id
1 'polypeptide(L)'
;MGNKNKAIGKQSPPQRRSGNTSRHADAPDAAATSWPPFKPELPVTQLIFDTPVPALLDQIVLLRNFWPRSLCRDYVTFLSGLPLTTTPGRPRRGEATRVNDRFQIQDAQFSQRLWLQTGLRDAVLEDSVKHLW
;
A
#
# COMPACT_ATOMS: atom_id res chain seq x y z
N MET A 1 73.98 19.71 -4.62
CA MET A 1 73.57 18.29 -4.47
C MET A 1 72.18 18.26 -3.87
N GLY A 2 71.23 17.65 -4.59
CA GLY A 2 69.82 17.69 -4.22
C GLY A 2 69.49 16.86 -2.99
N ASN A 3 68.29 17.09 -2.45
CA ASN A 3 67.54 16.00 -1.84
C ASN A 3 66.03 16.20 -1.99
N LYS A 4 65.37 15.09 -2.28
CA LYS A 4 63.96 14.92 -2.67
C LYS A 4 63.07 14.61 -1.45
N ASN A 5 61.76 14.89 -1.64
CA ASN A 5 60.58 14.26 -1.01
C ASN A 5 60.39 14.52 0.51
N LYS A 6 59.18 14.72 1.07
CA LYS A 6 57.94 13.94 0.95
C LYS A 6 56.76 14.68 1.62
N ALA A 7 55.53 14.39 1.19
CA ALA A 7 54.25 14.95 1.66
C ALA A 7 53.80 14.49 3.06
N ILE A 8 53.02 15.33 3.76
CA ILE A 8 51.95 15.10 4.78
C ILE A 8 51.15 16.43 4.76
N GLY A 9 49.87 16.53 4.41
CA GLY A 9 48.68 15.93 5.02
C GLY A 9 47.73 17.08 5.41
N LYS A 10 46.71 17.39 4.59
CA LYS A 10 45.60 18.29 4.97
C LYS A 10 44.32 17.46 5.07
N GLN A 11 43.89 17.24 6.30
CA GLN A 11 42.63 16.59 6.65
C GLN A 11 41.46 17.49 6.22
N SER A 12 40.49 16.92 5.51
CA SER A 12 39.19 17.53 5.24
C SER A 12 38.18 17.07 6.30
N PRO A 13 37.23 17.92 6.74
CA PRO A 13 36.31 17.61 7.83
C PRO A 13 35.29 16.53 7.46
N PRO A 14 34.69 15.83 8.45
CA PRO A 14 33.81 14.69 8.18
C PRO A 14 32.48 15.17 7.59
N GLN A 15 32.17 14.65 6.42
CA GLN A 15 30.90 14.85 5.73
C GLN A 15 29.80 14.12 6.50
N ARG A 16 29.00 14.86 7.27
CA ARG A 16 27.76 14.36 7.89
C ARG A 16 26.87 13.83 6.77
N ARG A 17 26.71 12.50 6.68
CA ARG A 17 25.64 11.88 5.90
C ARG A 17 24.32 12.31 6.51
N SER A 18 23.72 13.34 5.90
CA SER A 18 22.32 13.66 6.12
C SER A 18 21.52 12.48 5.56
N GLY A 19 21.15 11.56 6.46
CA GLY A 19 20.08 10.64 6.17
C GLY A 19 18.84 11.49 5.95
N ASN A 20 18.42 11.61 4.69
CA ASN A 20 17.05 12.01 4.37
C ASN A 20 16.14 10.90 4.87
N THR A 21 15.89 10.86 6.18
CA THR A 21 14.61 10.41 6.70
C THR A 21 13.60 11.37 6.10
N SER A 22 12.99 10.95 5.00
CA SER A 22 11.80 11.61 4.46
C SER A 22 10.85 11.74 5.62
N ARG A 23 10.72 12.97 6.13
CA ARG A 23 9.68 13.33 7.08
C ARG A 23 8.41 12.86 6.42
N HIS A 24 7.77 11.85 7.01
CA HIS A 24 6.35 11.62 6.77
C HIS A 24 5.73 12.97 7.09
N ALA A 25 5.39 13.73 6.05
CA ALA A 25 4.55 14.90 6.23
C ALA A 25 3.32 14.34 6.94
N ASP A 26 3.06 14.85 8.15
CA ASP A 26 1.84 14.57 8.88
C ASP A 26 0.71 14.70 7.87
N ALA A 27 0.13 13.54 7.52
CA ALA A 27 -1.00 13.51 6.61
C ALA A 27 -2.06 14.43 7.20
N PRO A 28 -2.81 15.18 6.36
CA PRO A 28 -3.91 15.98 6.88
C PRO A 28 -4.69 15.10 7.84
N ASP A 29 -4.80 15.61 9.07
CA ASP A 29 -5.57 15.04 10.18
C ASP A 29 -6.82 14.41 9.58
N ALA A 30 -7.15 13.18 9.98
CA ALA A 30 -8.17 12.30 9.38
C ALA A 30 -9.57 12.93 9.40
N ALA A 31 -9.74 14.05 8.71
CA ALA A 31 -10.95 14.81 8.52
C ALA A 31 -11.89 13.82 7.86
N ALA A 32 -12.78 13.33 8.72
CA ALA A 32 -13.40 12.02 8.64
C ALA A 32 -13.84 11.69 7.21
N THR A 33 -13.02 10.92 6.51
CA THR A 33 -13.42 10.44 5.20
C THR A 33 -14.58 9.48 5.46
N SER A 34 -15.79 9.89 5.10
CA SER A 34 -17.00 9.13 5.39
C SER A 34 -17.07 7.92 4.46
N TRP A 35 -16.32 6.86 4.81
CA TRP A 35 -16.26 5.63 4.02
C TRP A 35 -17.66 5.06 3.79
N PRO A 36 -17.96 4.57 2.58
CA PRO A 36 -19.25 3.93 2.32
C PRO A 36 -19.50 2.79 3.32
N PRO A 37 -20.70 2.70 3.90
CA PRO A 37 -21.01 1.70 4.91
C PRO A 37 -21.06 0.30 4.28
N PHE A 38 -20.67 -0.71 5.06
CA PHE A 38 -20.83 -2.11 4.66
C PHE A 38 -22.31 -2.51 4.80
N LYS A 39 -23.10 -2.15 3.79
CA LYS A 39 -24.53 -2.48 3.71
C LYS A 39 -24.85 -3.20 2.39
N PRO A 40 -25.60 -4.32 2.43
CA PRO A 40 -26.03 -5.06 3.63
C PRO A 40 -24.84 -5.61 4.43
N GLU A 41 -25.11 -6.18 5.61
CA GLU A 41 -24.07 -6.84 6.40
C GLU A 41 -23.33 -7.88 5.53
N LEU A 42 -22.01 -7.90 5.65
CA LEU A 42 -21.14 -8.75 4.85
C LEU A 42 -20.67 -9.96 5.67
N PRO A 43 -20.31 -11.07 5.01
CA PRO A 43 -20.39 -11.28 3.55
C PRO A 43 -21.82 -11.60 3.09
N VAL A 44 -22.25 -11.08 1.93
CA VAL A 44 -23.57 -11.36 1.33
C VAL A 44 -23.66 -12.78 0.77
N THR A 45 -22.50 -13.32 0.37
CA THR A 45 -22.35 -14.67 -0.18
C THR A 45 -21.02 -15.21 0.31
N GLN A 46 -20.90 -16.53 0.41
CA GLN A 46 -19.66 -17.17 0.84
C GLN A 46 -18.45 -16.66 0.03
N LEU A 47 -17.39 -16.31 0.76
CA LEU A 47 -16.10 -15.97 0.18
C LEU A 47 -15.42 -17.25 -0.29
N ILE A 48 -14.84 -17.23 -1.49
CA ILE A 48 -14.27 -18.42 -2.12
C ILE A 48 -12.82 -18.14 -2.48
N PHE A 49 -11.91 -18.98 -1.99
CA PHE A 49 -10.51 -18.97 -2.44
C PHE A 49 -10.39 -19.70 -3.77
N ASP A 50 -9.65 -19.08 -4.69
CA ASP A 50 -9.43 -19.54 -6.05
C ASP A 50 -8.00 -19.19 -6.48
N THR A 51 -7.51 -19.76 -7.57
CA THR A 51 -6.20 -19.43 -8.16
C THR A 51 -6.37 -18.83 -9.55
N PRO A 52 -5.63 -17.78 -9.93
CA PRO A 52 -5.75 -17.22 -11.27
C PRO A 52 -5.22 -18.18 -12.34
N VAL A 53 -4.19 -18.97 -12.01
CA VAL A 53 -3.52 -19.90 -12.93
C VAL A 53 -3.02 -21.10 -12.12
N PRO A 54 -3.22 -22.35 -12.56
CA PRO A 54 -2.78 -23.56 -11.83
C PRO A 54 -1.29 -23.58 -11.47
N ALA A 55 -0.44 -22.91 -12.24
CA ALA A 55 1.00 -22.84 -11.98
C ALA A 55 1.38 -21.95 -10.78
N LEU A 56 0.42 -21.23 -10.17
CA LEU A 56 0.64 -20.24 -9.10
C LEU A 56 -0.20 -20.52 -7.85
N LEU A 57 -0.58 -21.79 -7.63
CA LEU A 57 -1.50 -22.23 -6.57
C LEU A 57 -1.09 -21.77 -5.16
N ASP A 58 0.22 -21.67 -4.91
CA ASP A 58 0.83 -21.29 -3.64
C ASP A 58 1.43 -19.87 -3.63
N GLN A 59 1.28 -19.13 -4.73
CA GLN A 59 1.86 -17.79 -4.88
C GLN A 59 0.80 -16.69 -4.97
N ILE A 60 -0.32 -16.97 -5.65
CA ILE A 60 -1.39 -16.00 -5.86
C ILE A 60 -2.73 -16.65 -5.60
N VAL A 61 -3.47 -16.06 -4.66
CA VAL A 61 -4.84 -16.45 -4.32
C VAL A 61 -5.81 -15.35 -4.66
N LEU A 62 -7.00 -15.74 -5.11
CA LEU A 62 -8.12 -14.85 -5.37
C LEU A 62 -9.19 -15.12 -4.32
N LEU A 63 -9.62 -14.08 -3.61
CA LEU A 63 -10.77 -14.15 -2.71
C LEU A 63 -12.00 -13.61 -3.44
N ARG A 64 -12.82 -14.51 -3.99
CA ARG A 64 -14.03 -14.18 -4.73
C ARG A 64 -15.14 -13.72 -3.78
N ASN A 65 -16.09 -12.97 -4.34
CA ASN A 65 -17.29 -12.48 -3.64
C ASN A 65 -17.01 -11.53 -2.46
N PHE A 66 -15.81 -10.95 -2.38
CA PHE A 66 -15.41 -10.10 -1.26
C PHE A 66 -16.42 -9.00 -0.95
N TRP A 67 -16.82 -8.23 -1.97
CA TRP A 67 -17.86 -7.21 -1.87
C TRP A 67 -18.95 -7.41 -2.93
N PRO A 68 -20.23 -7.11 -2.59
CA PRO A 68 -21.30 -7.10 -3.56
C PRO A 68 -21.12 -5.94 -4.55
N ARG A 69 -21.68 -6.10 -5.76
CA ARG A 69 -21.57 -5.10 -6.84
C ARG A 69 -22.04 -3.70 -6.43
N SER A 70 -23.07 -3.60 -5.60
CA SER A 70 -23.58 -2.32 -5.06
C SER A 70 -22.50 -1.60 -4.26
N LEU A 71 -21.87 -2.30 -3.31
CA LEU A 71 -20.82 -1.73 -2.48
C LEU A 71 -19.59 -1.34 -3.29
N CYS A 72 -19.19 -2.16 -4.27
CA CYS A 72 -18.10 -1.81 -5.19
C CYS A 72 -18.39 -0.49 -5.93
N ARG A 73 -19.62 -0.29 -6.44
CA ARG A 73 -20.02 0.94 -7.11
C ARG A 73 -19.96 2.15 -6.17
N ASP A 74 -20.43 1.99 -4.94
CA ASP A 74 -20.45 3.06 -3.95
C ASP A 74 -19.01 3.47 -3.57
N TYR A 75 -18.10 2.50 -3.41
CA TYR A 75 -16.67 2.76 -3.22
C TYR A 75 -16.01 3.40 -4.44
N VAL A 76 -16.30 2.96 -5.67
CA VAL A 76 -15.75 3.60 -6.88
C VAL A 76 -16.18 5.08 -6.96
N THR A 77 -17.45 5.37 -6.64
CA THR A 77 -18.00 6.73 -6.63
C THR A 77 -17.36 7.59 -5.55
N PHE A 78 -17.15 7.03 -4.37
CA PHE A 78 -16.49 7.71 -3.27
C PHE A 78 -15.00 7.98 -3.56
N LEU A 79 -14.26 6.96 -4.02
CA LEU A 79 -12.82 7.04 -4.28
C LEU A 79 -12.49 8.04 -5.39
N SER A 80 -13.35 8.18 -6.40
CA SER A 80 -13.16 9.16 -7.48
C SER A 80 -13.34 10.61 -7.01
N GLY A 81 -13.98 10.83 -5.87
CA GLY A 81 -14.14 12.15 -5.24
C GLY A 81 -13.01 12.53 -4.28
N LEU A 82 -12.04 11.64 -4.04
CA LEU A 82 -10.94 11.91 -3.11
C LEU A 82 -9.87 12.84 -3.71
N PRO A 83 -9.13 13.59 -2.88
CA PRO A 83 -8.01 14.43 -3.35
C PRO A 83 -6.81 13.56 -3.70
N LEU A 84 -6.85 12.93 -4.88
CA LEU A 84 -5.78 12.05 -5.34
C LEU A 84 -4.53 12.85 -5.70
N THR A 85 -3.37 12.34 -5.30
CA THR A 85 -2.06 12.88 -5.68
C THR A 85 -1.46 12.03 -6.78
N THR A 86 -1.36 12.55 -8.00
CA THR A 86 -0.61 11.89 -9.07
C THR A 86 0.85 11.80 -8.67
N THR A 87 1.43 10.61 -8.73
CA THR A 87 2.84 10.41 -8.40
C THR A 87 3.70 11.32 -9.31
N PRO A 88 4.37 12.35 -8.80
CA PRO A 88 5.11 13.26 -9.66
C PRO A 88 6.39 12.58 -10.14
N GLY A 89 6.64 12.59 -11.44
CA GLY A 89 7.89 12.09 -11.96
C GLY A 89 8.03 12.33 -13.45
N ARG A 90 8.97 13.21 -13.82
CA ARG A 90 9.50 13.19 -15.18
C ARG A 90 10.24 11.85 -15.33
N PRO A 91 9.80 10.94 -16.21
CA PRO A 91 10.42 9.63 -16.33
C PRO A 91 11.91 9.80 -16.61
N ARG A 92 12.75 9.10 -15.86
CA ARG A 92 14.19 9.04 -16.13
C ARG A 92 14.41 8.10 -17.32
N ARG A 93 15.47 8.35 -18.09
CA ARG A 93 15.82 7.49 -19.23
C ARG A 93 16.08 6.06 -18.72
N GLY A 94 15.28 5.11 -19.21
CA GLY A 94 15.33 3.71 -18.79
C GLY A 94 14.43 3.35 -17.59
N GLU A 95 13.69 4.30 -17.02
CA GLU A 95 12.72 4.04 -15.96
C GLU A 95 11.29 4.07 -16.49
N ALA A 96 10.42 3.23 -15.92
CA ALA A 96 9.00 3.25 -16.23
C ALA A 96 8.32 4.51 -15.68
N THR A 97 7.54 5.19 -16.51
CA THR A 97 6.72 6.34 -16.10
C THR A 97 5.70 5.91 -15.06
N ARG A 98 5.69 6.57 -13.90
CA ARG A 98 4.67 6.36 -12.86
C ARG A 98 3.58 7.40 -13.02
N VAL A 99 2.40 6.97 -13.43
CA VAL A 99 1.23 7.84 -13.66
C VAL A 99 0.09 7.56 -12.69
N ASN A 100 0.33 6.77 -11.63
CA ASN A 100 -0.73 6.40 -10.71
C ASN A 100 -1.07 7.55 -9.76
N ASP A 101 -2.37 7.79 -9.65
CA ASP A 101 -3.00 8.59 -8.62
C ASP A 101 -3.01 7.83 -7.29
N ARG A 102 -2.66 8.53 -6.20
CA ARG A 102 -2.51 7.95 -4.86
C ARG A 102 -3.30 8.74 -3.85
N PHE A 103 -3.99 8.02 -2.97
CA PHE A 103 -4.58 8.54 -1.74
C PHE A 103 -4.07 7.69 -0.57
N GLN A 104 -3.69 8.33 0.52
CA GLN A 104 -3.20 7.66 1.72
C GLN A 104 -3.74 8.37 2.96
N ILE A 105 -4.30 7.59 3.87
CA ILE A 105 -4.83 8.04 5.16
C ILE A 105 -4.58 6.94 6.20
N GLN A 106 -4.44 7.33 7.46
CA GLN A 106 -4.44 6.40 8.58
C GLN A 106 -5.81 6.42 9.26
N ASP A 107 -6.57 5.34 9.07
CA ASP A 107 -7.89 5.17 9.69
C ASP A 107 -7.99 3.79 10.34
N ALA A 108 -7.73 3.75 11.65
CA ALA A 108 -7.77 2.52 12.43
C ALA A 108 -9.18 1.94 12.55
N GLN A 109 -10.21 2.79 12.61
CA GLN A 109 -11.59 2.34 12.74
C GLN A 109 -12.06 1.67 11.45
N PHE A 110 -11.79 2.27 10.29
CA PHE A 110 -12.07 1.65 9.00
C PHE A 110 -11.31 0.33 8.85
N SER A 111 -10.02 0.31 9.19
CA SER A 111 -9.19 -0.90 9.12
C SER A 111 -9.77 -2.04 9.97
N GLN A 112 -10.19 -1.72 11.20
CA GLN A 112 -10.83 -2.69 12.08
C GLN A 112 -12.16 -3.19 11.52
N ARG A 113 -13.01 -2.31 10.97
CA ARG A 113 -14.26 -2.72 10.32
C ARG A 113 -13.97 -3.61 9.11
N LEU A 114 -13.01 -3.25 8.26
CA LEU A 114 -12.65 -4.03 7.09
C LEU A 114 -12.22 -5.45 7.48
N TRP A 115 -11.44 -5.60 8.55
CA TRP A 115 -11.02 -6.90 9.06
C TRP A 115 -12.16 -7.72 9.67
N LEU A 116 -12.98 -7.10 10.52
CA LEU A 116 -13.96 -7.80 11.34
C LEU A 116 -15.34 -7.98 10.68
N GLN A 117 -15.75 -7.06 9.80
CA GLN A 117 -17.13 -6.99 9.30
C GLN A 117 -17.30 -7.46 7.86
N THR A 118 -16.22 -7.80 7.15
CA THR A 118 -16.30 -8.24 5.74
C THR A 118 -16.25 -9.77 5.57
N GLY A 119 -16.03 -10.50 6.66
CA GLY A 119 -15.67 -11.92 6.63
C GLY A 119 -14.20 -12.19 6.29
N LEU A 120 -13.38 -11.15 6.07
CA LEU A 120 -11.95 -11.30 5.74
C LEU A 120 -11.20 -12.10 6.80
N ARG A 121 -11.33 -11.72 8.08
CA ARG A 121 -10.67 -12.42 9.18
C ARG A 121 -11.00 -13.91 9.18
N ASP A 122 -12.29 -14.22 9.10
CA ASP A 122 -12.75 -15.59 9.26
C ASP A 122 -12.30 -16.44 8.05
N ALA A 123 -12.34 -15.87 6.83
CA ALA A 123 -11.85 -16.53 5.62
C ALA A 123 -10.34 -16.82 5.66
N VAL A 124 -9.51 -15.87 6.09
CA VAL A 124 -8.04 -16.07 6.12
C VAL A 124 -7.56 -16.81 7.36
N LEU A 125 -8.42 -17.10 8.34
CA LEU A 125 -8.04 -17.92 9.50
C LEU A 125 -8.63 -19.34 9.45
N GLU A 126 -9.40 -19.64 8.41
CA GLU A 126 -9.98 -20.95 8.18
C GLU A 126 -8.89 -22.01 7.96
N ASP A 127 -9.04 -23.18 8.60
CA ASP A 127 -8.04 -24.26 8.54
C ASP A 127 -7.77 -24.76 7.12
N SER A 128 -8.79 -24.72 6.26
CA SER A 128 -8.72 -25.21 4.88
C SER A 128 -7.68 -24.45 4.03
N VAL A 129 -7.39 -23.19 4.38
CA VAL A 129 -6.50 -22.31 3.62
C VAL A 129 -5.18 -22.00 4.32
N LYS A 130 -4.97 -22.49 5.55
CA LYS A 130 -3.70 -22.29 6.29
C LYS A 130 -2.47 -22.79 5.55
N HIS A 131 -2.62 -23.78 4.68
CA HIS A 131 -1.50 -24.30 3.89
C HIS A 131 -0.99 -23.31 2.81
N LEU A 132 -1.68 -22.18 2.62
CA LEU A 132 -1.31 -21.15 1.64
C LEU A 132 -0.30 -20.11 2.18
N TRP A 133 0.06 -20.14 3.47
CA TRP A 133 1.05 -19.23 4.08
C TRP A 133 1.85 -19.82 5.23
#